data_AF-A0A256YF26-F1
#
_entry.id   AF-A0A256YF26-F1
#
_cell.length_a   1.000
_cell.length_b   1.000
_cell.length_c   1.000
_cell.angle_alpha   90.00
_cell.angle_beta   90.00
_cell.angle_gamma   90.00
#
_symmetry.space_group_name_H-M   'P 1'
#
loop_
_entity.id
_entity.type
_entity.pdbx_description
1 polymer ?
#
loop_
_entity_poly.entity_id
_entity_poly.type
_entity_poly.pdbx_seq_one_letter_code
_entity_poly.pdbx_strand_id
1 'polypeptide(L)' 'MKILTLHCDYIKFRPVKKAVKKAEEIKEKEQKEIKECLVVFTAVEKSDE' A
#
# COMPACT_ATOMS: atom_id res chain seq x y z
N MET A 1 4.74 -10.08 12.20
CA MET A 1 4.35 -8.85 11.48
C MET A 1 5.53 -7.89 11.52
N LYS A 2 5.85 -7.25 10.39
CA LYS A 2 6.88 -6.20 10.31
C LYS A 2 6.30 -4.91 9.75
N ILE A 3 6.66 -3.78 10.36
CA ILE A 3 6.13 -2.46 10.02
C ILE A 3 7.28 -1.48 9.79
N LEU A 4 7.16 -0.67 8.74
CA LEU A 4 7.97 0.53 8.51
C LEU A 4 7.04 1.76 8.48
N THR A 5 7.22 2.66 9.44
CA THR A 5 6.46 3.91 9.56
C THR A 5 7.27 5.08 9.03
N LEU A 6 6.71 5.85 8.08
CA LEU A 6 7.35 7.01 7.48
C LEU A 6 6.43 8.22 7.61
N HIS A 7 6.92 9.28 8.25
CA HIS A 7 6.28 10.59 8.22
C HIS A 7 6.68 11.28 6.91
N CYS A 8 5.72 11.51 6.02
CA CYS A 8 5.97 11.99 4.66
C CYS A 8 5.19 13.26 4.37
N ASP A 9 5.83 14.22 3.70
CA ASP A 9 5.16 15.40 3.15
C ASP A 9 4.07 14.98 2.14
N TYR A 10 4.31 13.91 1.38
CA TYR A 10 3.29 13.24 0.57
C TYR A 10 3.64 11.80 0.21
N ILE A 11 2.63 11.02 -0.17
CA ILE A 11 2.75 9.74 -0.87
C ILE A 11 1.90 9.73 -2.12
N LYS A 12 2.45 9.22 -3.23
CA LYS A 12 1.76 9.09 -4.50
C LYS A 12 1.84 7.66 -5.01
N PHE A 13 0.71 7.07 -5.36
CA PHE A 13 0.66 5.68 -5.82
C PHE A 13 -0.44 5.44 -6.86
N ARG A 14 -0.20 4.47 -7.74
CA ARG A 14 -1.18 3.97 -8.71
C ARG A 14 -1.01 2.45 -8.88
N PRO A 15 -2.11 1.69 -9.01
CA PRO A 15 -2.01 0.27 -9.30
C PRO A 15 -1.45 0.04 -10.72
N VAL A 16 -0.62 -0.99 -10.89
CA VAL A 16 0.01 -1.34 -12.17
C VAL A 16 -0.45 -2.70 -12.68
N LYS A 17 0.30 -3.76 -12.43
CA LYS A 17 -0.04 -5.15 -12.78
C LYS A 17 -0.39 -5.91 -11.50
N LYS A 18 -1.25 -6.93 -11.60
CA LYS A 18 -1.57 -7.81 -10.47
C LYS A 18 -0.31 -8.60 -10.07
N ALA A 19 0.09 -8.50 -8.80
CA ALA A 19 1.21 -9.27 -8.26
C ALA A 19 0.82 -10.72 -7.93
N VAL A 20 -0.47 -10.97 -7.63
CA VAL A 20 -1.01 -12.30 -7.33
C VAL A 20 -2.23 -12.60 -8.19
N LYS A 21 -2.47 -13.90 -8.49
CA LYS A 21 -3.55 -14.33 -9.40
C LYS A 21 -4.94 -13.88 -8.94
N LYS A 22 -5.20 -14.01 -7.63
CA LYS A 22 -6.48 -13.63 -7.00
C LYS A 22 -6.37 -12.28 -6.28
N ALA A 23 -5.74 -11.28 -6.91
CA ALA A 23 -5.78 -9.92 -6.40
C ALA A 23 -7.18 -9.32 -6.60
N GLU A 24 -7.64 -8.55 -5.62
CA GLU A 24 -8.93 -7.86 -5.61
C GLU A 24 -9.14 -7.03 -6.89
N GLU A 25 -10.39 -6.93 -7.31
CA GLU A 25 -10.76 -6.09 -8.44
C GLU A 25 -10.92 -4.64 -7.98
N ILE A 26 -10.16 -3.76 -8.60
CA ILE A 26 -10.16 -2.33 -8.31
C ILE A 26 -10.83 -1.59 -9.47
N LYS A 27 -11.85 -0.80 -9.15
CA LYS A 27 -12.59 0.03 -10.10
C LYS A 27 -11.79 1.27 -10.53
N GLU A 28 -11.07 1.88 -9.60
CA GLU A 28 -10.25 3.06 -9.83
C GLU A 28 -8.80 2.68 -10.11
N LYS A 29 -8.32 3.01 -11.30
CA LYS A 29 -6.90 2.86 -11.70
C LYS A 29 -6.14 4.19 -11.69
N GLU A 30 -6.77 5.23 -11.18
CA GLU A 30 -6.20 6.57 -11.15
C GLU A 30 -5.09 6.69 -10.11
N GLN A 31 -4.20 7.63 -10.36
CA GLN A 31 -3.10 7.94 -9.46
C GLN A 31 -3.61 8.77 -8.28
N LYS A 32 -3.38 8.29 -7.07
CA LYS A 32 -3.75 8.97 -5.83
C LYS A 32 -2.53 9.63 -5.21
N GLU A 33 -2.75 10.81 -4.61
CA GLU A 33 -1.74 11.56 -3.86
C GLU A 33 -2.34 11.99 -2.52
N ILE A 34 -1.61 11.76 -1.43
CA ILE A 34 -2.01 12.12 -0.06
C ILE A 34 -0.86 12.93 0.53
N LYS A 35 -1.16 14.08 1.14
CA LYS A 35 -0.17 14.99 1.74
C LYS A 35 -0.17 14.89 3.26
N GLU A 36 0.95 15.25 3.90
CA GLU A 36 1.15 15.31 5.35
C GLU A 36 0.63 14.06 6.06
N CYS A 37 1.19 12.89 5.73
CA CYS A 37 0.66 11.61 6.18
C CYS A 37 1.72 10.71 6.82
N LEU A 38 1.26 9.86 7.74
CA LEU A 38 2.04 8.75 8.27
C LEU A 38 1.78 7.52 7.40
N VAL A 39 2.74 7.18 6.55
CA VAL A 39 2.70 5.95 5.74
C VAL A 39 3.11 4.78 6.62
N VAL A 40 2.31 3.72 6.60
CA VAL A 40 2.58 2.48 7.33
C VAL A 40 2.70 1.35 6.31
N PHE A 41 3.94 1.00 5.95
CA PHE A 41 4.18 -0.19 5.16
C PHE A 41 4.15 -1.42 6.08
N THR A 42 3.26 -2.35 5.78
CA THR A 42 3.02 -3.54 6.61
C THR A 42 3.33 -4.81 5.83
N ALA A 43 4.15 -5.68 6.41
CA ALA A 43 4.36 -7.05 5.97
C ALA A 43 3.76 -8.00 7.01
N VAL A 44 2.70 -8.72 6.61
CA VAL A 44 2.08 -9.78 7.42
C VAL A 44 2.91 -11.06 7.26
N GLU A 45 3.32 -11.66 8.37
CA GLU A 45 4.17 -12.85 8.42
C GLU A 45 3.35 -14.08 8.82
N LYS A 46 3.83 -15.29 8.51
CA LYS A 46 3.12 -16.54 8.81
C LYS A 46 2.81 -16.73 10.30
N SER A 47 3.65 -16.20 11.19
CA SER A 47 3.43 -16.24 12.64
C SER A 47 2.24 -15.40 13.11
N ASP A 48 1.67 -14.56 12.24
CA ASP A 48 0.54 -13.67 12.55
C ASP A 48 -0.82 -14.26 12.16
N GLU A 49 -0.84 -15.41 11.47
CA GLU A 49 -2.07 -16.21 11.23
C GLU A 49 -2.66 -16.71 12.55
#